data_AF-A0A1G4SB42-F1
#
_entry.id   AF-A0A1G4SB42-F1
#
_cell.length_a   1.000
_cell.length_b   1.000
_cell.length_c   1.000
_cell.angle_alpha   90.00
_cell.angle_beta   90.00
_cell.angle_gamma   90.00
#
_symmetry.space_group_name_H-M   'P 1'
#
loop_
_entity.id
_entity.type
_entity.pdbx_description
1 polymer ?
#
loop_
_entity_poly.entity_id
_entity_poly.type
_entity_poly.pdbx_seq_one_letter_code
_entity_poly.pdbx_strand_id
1 'polypeptide(L)'
;MELKDLPKMLEGIEIKNPLGGGEKGFDKSDPSRNAFMLKGALAKEGFDMWRHCFSGVSRETGQIRSFGIGFVAYNPELGGDEVVFATDGEKPSYLMIRAMVMGEKGSALSRYIPWSQVDIGKELDILISANDCFLSETRTMGRIEVNAQHRKQNEQERTDIGRFSWDLKINKEIAFNLGYYTSGPARGTNMVDAYWHSEGMKSIYEGTITWNGEIYDVKPEQSYGVADKIWGHELNSPWCFFASNHLTSKKDGELLHSAFAFGGGRVKIGPMAMGETLIGGIDREGEKFEFNFSKFWTLTRTNTQKRETKQKFRWVIHQETPMTRVALKIECDKDDMVINEYDRPDGKGTQSIWTGGNGRAELLLYRKKITLRNKWQWELVDTITAEDVRLQYGK
;
A
#
# COMPACT_ATOMS: atom_id res chain seq x y z
N MET A 1 11.30 8.11 23.88
CA MET A 1 10.77 6.94 24.61
C MET A 1 11.05 5.72 23.76
N GLU A 2 11.65 4.67 24.31
CA GLU A 2 12.15 3.53 23.50
C GLU A 2 11.04 2.47 23.35
N LEU A 3 11.15 1.55 22.38
CA LEU A 3 10.23 0.40 22.21
C LEU A 3 9.96 -0.37 23.52
N LYS A 4 10.86 -0.26 24.51
CA LYS A 4 10.75 -0.87 25.85
C LYS A 4 9.60 -0.33 26.71
N ASP A 5 9.03 0.83 26.37
CA ASP A 5 8.00 1.49 27.17
C ASP A 5 6.56 1.13 26.73
N LEU A 6 6.39 0.50 25.55
CA LEU A 6 5.11 0.05 24.99
C LEU A 6 4.34 -0.95 25.89
N PRO A 7 4.99 -1.92 26.58
CA PRO A 7 4.29 -2.90 27.42
C PRO A 7 3.51 -2.29 28.57
N LYS A 8 4.00 -1.19 29.17
CA LYS A 8 3.30 -0.48 30.27
C LYS A 8 2.03 0.22 29.80
N MET A 9 1.94 0.57 28.52
CA MET A 9 0.78 1.23 27.94
C MET A 9 -0.36 0.27 27.58
N LEU A 10 -0.07 -1.04 27.60
CA LEU A 10 -1.04 -2.10 27.30
C LEU A 10 -1.42 -2.90 28.57
N GLU A 11 -0.97 -2.45 29.75
CA GLU A 11 -1.41 -3.00 31.03
C GLU A 11 -2.93 -2.85 31.18
N GLY A 12 -3.63 -3.97 31.29
CA GLY A 12 -5.10 -4.04 31.41
C GLY A 12 -5.82 -4.72 30.24
N ILE A 13 -5.13 -5.02 29.14
CA ILE A 13 -5.69 -5.80 28.03
C ILE A 13 -5.40 -7.28 28.27
N GLU A 14 -6.44 -8.09 28.48
CA GLU A 14 -6.31 -9.52 28.75
C GLU A 14 -5.82 -10.27 27.49
N ILE A 15 -4.55 -10.66 27.46
CA ILE A 15 -3.95 -11.41 26.34
C ILE A 15 -4.15 -12.91 26.59
N LYS A 16 -5.22 -13.49 26.02
CA LYS A 16 -5.39 -14.94 26.01
C LYS A 16 -4.37 -15.59 25.07
N ASN A 17 -3.39 -16.26 25.67
CA ASN A 17 -2.49 -17.29 25.14
C ASN A 17 -2.17 -17.25 23.61
N PRO A 18 -1.19 -16.44 23.15
CA PRO A 18 -0.88 -16.28 21.72
C PRO A 18 -0.06 -17.43 21.10
N LEU A 19 0.30 -18.45 21.88
CA LEU A 19 1.08 -19.61 21.42
C LEU A 19 0.24 -20.90 21.32
N GLY A 20 -1.07 -20.83 21.58
CA GLY A 20 -1.96 -21.98 21.60
C GLY A 20 -3.13 -21.85 20.63
N GLY A 21 -3.00 -22.44 19.45
CA GLY A 21 -4.12 -22.93 18.64
C GLY A 21 -4.78 -21.95 17.68
N GLY A 22 -4.65 -22.23 16.36
CA GLY A 22 -5.70 -21.93 15.40
C GLY A 22 -5.50 -20.77 14.42
N GLU A 23 -4.29 -20.59 13.86
CA GLU A 23 -3.96 -20.10 12.49
C GLU A 23 -2.53 -19.53 12.51
N LYS A 24 -1.59 -20.19 11.83
CA LYS A 24 -0.15 -19.84 11.88
C LYS A 24 0.17 -18.75 10.85
N GLY A 25 0.03 -17.47 11.24
CA GLY A 25 0.66 -16.34 10.54
C GLY A 25 -0.28 -15.18 10.16
N PHE A 26 0.25 -14.21 9.40
CA PHE A 26 -0.47 -12.97 9.05
C PHE A 26 -1.42 -13.10 7.86
N ASP A 27 -1.36 -14.20 7.10
CA ASP A 27 -2.15 -14.38 5.88
C ASP A 27 -3.57 -14.81 6.24
N LYS A 28 -4.37 -13.80 6.58
CA LYS A 28 -5.76 -13.95 6.93
C LYS A 28 -6.53 -12.81 6.29
N SER A 29 -7.31 -13.15 5.27
CA SER A 29 -8.28 -12.24 4.65
C SER A 29 -9.18 -11.60 5.71
N ASP A 30 -9.31 -10.29 5.66
CA ASP A 30 -10.20 -9.49 6.51
C ASP A 30 -10.72 -8.28 5.70
N PRO A 31 -11.70 -8.49 4.80
CA PRO A 31 -12.26 -7.43 3.96
C PRO A 31 -12.88 -6.26 4.76
N SER A 32 -13.21 -6.48 6.05
CA SER A 32 -13.69 -5.41 6.94
C SER A 32 -12.70 -4.27 7.13
N ARG A 33 -11.43 -4.50 6.85
CA ARG A 33 -10.39 -3.46 6.86
C ARG A 33 -10.35 -2.67 5.57
N ASN A 34 -10.90 -3.21 4.49
CA ASN A 34 -11.10 -2.50 3.24
C ASN A 34 -12.39 -1.68 3.22
N ALA A 35 -13.35 -1.91 4.12
CA ALA A 35 -14.57 -1.12 4.19
C ALA A 35 -14.31 0.39 4.34
N PHE A 36 -15.28 1.22 3.99
CA PHE A 36 -15.20 2.69 4.14
C PHE A 36 -15.12 3.11 5.63
N MET A 37 -14.05 3.82 6.01
CA MET A 37 -13.71 4.14 7.41
C MET A 37 -14.01 5.59 7.82
N LEU A 38 -14.29 6.49 6.86
CA LEU A 38 -14.54 7.91 7.17
C LEU A 38 -15.91 8.12 7.81
N LYS A 39 -15.97 7.89 9.13
CA LYS A 39 -17.14 8.02 10.00
C LYS A 39 -16.77 8.84 11.24
N GLY A 40 -17.73 9.56 11.82
CA GLY A 40 -17.49 10.36 13.02
C GLY A 40 -16.43 11.43 12.75
N ALA A 41 -15.43 11.57 13.64
CA ALA A 41 -14.38 12.57 13.47
C ALA A 41 -13.62 12.44 12.14
N LEU A 42 -13.30 11.21 11.70
CA LEU A 42 -12.61 10.97 10.43
C LEU A 42 -13.40 11.44 9.21
N ALA A 43 -14.73 11.57 9.31
CA ALA A 43 -15.54 12.05 8.20
C ALA A 43 -15.32 13.54 7.88
N LYS A 44 -14.64 14.30 8.76
CA LYS A 44 -14.35 15.74 8.60
C LYS A 44 -12.86 16.08 8.58
N GLU A 45 -11.99 15.12 8.82
CA GLU A 45 -10.53 15.31 8.87
C GLU A 45 -9.76 14.02 8.64
N GLY A 46 -10.21 13.22 7.69
CA GLY A 46 -9.61 11.96 7.36
C GLY A 46 -9.63 11.63 5.89
N PHE A 47 -8.88 10.60 5.55
CA PHE A 47 -8.85 10.01 4.22
C PHE A 47 -8.95 8.49 4.28
N ASP A 48 -9.52 7.92 3.23
CA ASP A 48 -9.36 6.51 2.86
C ASP A 48 -8.67 6.49 1.50
N MET A 49 -7.70 5.60 1.32
CA MET A 49 -6.98 5.40 0.06
C MET A 49 -6.87 3.91 -0.23
N TRP A 50 -7.61 3.43 -1.22
CA TRP A 50 -7.48 2.09 -1.78
C TRP A 50 -6.58 2.14 -3.00
N ARG A 51 -5.59 1.26 -3.04
CA ARG A 51 -4.59 1.22 -4.11
C ARG A 51 -4.48 -0.16 -4.71
N HIS A 52 -4.39 -0.17 -6.02
CA HIS A 52 -4.20 -1.35 -6.83
C HIS A 52 -2.99 -1.07 -7.73
N CYS A 53 -1.96 -1.90 -7.68
CA CYS A 53 -0.82 -1.82 -8.58
C CYS A 53 -0.67 -3.16 -9.29
N PHE A 54 -0.43 -3.15 -10.59
CA PHE A 54 -0.34 -4.36 -11.42
C PHE A 54 0.41 -4.07 -12.73
N SER A 55 0.69 -5.10 -13.50
CA SER A 55 1.36 -5.02 -14.79
C SER A 55 0.43 -5.48 -15.92
N GLY A 56 0.60 -4.92 -17.10
CA GLY A 56 -0.12 -5.30 -18.32
C GLY A 56 0.81 -5.38 -19.52
N VAL A 57 0.46 -6.19 -20.50
CA VAL A 57 1.24 -6.43 -21.71
C VAL A 57 0.62 -5.66 -22.87
N SER A 58 1.40 -4.76 -23.48
CA SER A 58 0.97 -4.03 -24.68
C SER A 58 0.61 -4.99 -25.81
N ARG A 59 -0.58 -4.82 -26.40
CA ARG A 59 -0.99 -5.59 -27.60
C ARG A 59 -0.19 -5.23 -28.83
N GLU A 60 0.33 -4.01 -28.90
CA GLU A 60 1.08 -3.51 -30.05
C GLU A 60 2.54 -3.98 -30.01
N THR A 61 3.16 -3.93 -28.83
CA THR A 61 4.61 -4.13 -28.69
C THR A 61 5.00 -5.40 -27.94
N GLY A 62 4.07 -6.03 -27.20
CA GLY A 62 4.36 -7.14 -26.30
C GLY A 62 5.15 -6.75 -25.05
N GLN A 63 5.44 -5.46 -24.84
CA GLN A 63 6.18 -4.99 -23.67
C GLN A 63 5.28 -4.93 -22.43
N ILE A 64 5.86 -5.28 -21.27
CA ILE A 64 5.20 -5.15 -19.97
C ILE A 64 5.27 -3.70 -19.51
N ARG A 65 4.16 -3.21 -18.97
CA ARG A 65 4.07 -1.91 -18.32
C ARG A 65 3.36 -2.00 -16.99
N SER A 66 3.85 -1.23 -16.02
CA SER A 66 3.25 -1.14 -14.70
C SER A 66 2.20 -0.04 -14.63
N PHE A 67 1.08 -0.36 -13.99
CA PHE A 67 -0.08 0.50 -13.81
C PHE A 67 -0.49 0.56 -12.35
N GLY A 68 -1.19 1.63 -11.98
CA GLY A 68 -1.83 1.73 -10.67
C GLY A 68 -3.17 2.43 -10.75
N ILE A 69 -4.11 2.00 -9.92
CA ILE A 69 -5.44 2.60 -9.76
C ILE A 69 -5.63 2.93 -8.28
N GLY A 70 -6.02 4.17 -8.01
CA GLY A 70 -6.28 4.66 -6.66
C GLY A 70 -7.69 5.23 -6.55
N PHE A 71 -8.40 4.86 -5.48
CA PHE A 71 -9.62 5.54 -5.04
C PHE A 71 -9.29 6.22 -3.71
N VAL A 72 -9.42 7.54 -3.64
CA VAL A 72 -9.03 8.33 -2.47
C VAL A 72 -10.17 9.23 -2.05
N ALA A 73 -10.74 8.96 -0.89
CA ALA A 73 -11.82 9.73 -0.31
C ALA A 73 -11.27 10.73 0.71
N TYR A 74 -11.79 11.95 0.68
CA TYR A 74 -11.51 12.98 1.68
C TYR A 74 -12.80 13.54 2.27
N ASN A 75 -12.84 13.63 3.59
CA ASN A 75 -13.81 14.38 4.39
C ASN A 75 -15.26 14.41 3.84
N PRO A 76 -15.96 13.26 3.76
CA PRO A 76 -17.31 13.17 3.19
C PRO A 76 -18.35 14.07 3.87
N GLU A 77 -18.23 14.32 5.17
CA GLU A 77 -19.20 15.17 5.89
C GLU A 77 -19.05 16.67 5.58
N LEU A 78 -17.95 17.07 4.94
CA LEU A 78 -17.74 18.45 4.47
C LEU A 78 -18.17 18.64 3.01
N GLY A 79 -18.63 17.56 2.37
CA GLY A 79 -18.92 17.53 0.95
C GLY A 79 -20.25 18.17 0.56
N GLY A 80 -20.50 18.19 -0.74
CA GLY A 80 -21.72 18.67 -1.34
C GLY A 80 -21.71 18.43 -2.84
N ASP A 81 -22.24 19.38 -3.60
CA ASP A 81 -22.34 19.31 -5.06
C ASP A 81 -21.05 19.67 -5.81
N GLU A 82 -20.08 20.28 -5.12
CA GLU A 82 -18.83 20.76 -5.70
C GLU A 82 -17.62 20.07 -5.04
N VAL A 83 -16.53 20.00 -5.80
CA VAL A 83 -15.23 19.51 -5.33
C VAL A 83 -14.54 20.63 -4.55
N VAL A 84 -14.06 20.32 -3.34
CA VAL A 84 -13.26 21.26 -2.53
C VAL A 84 -11.83 20.75 -2.42
N PHE A 85 -10.85 21.52 -2.88
CA PHE A 85 -9.42 21.17 -2.75
C PHE A 85 -8.82 21.71 -1.47
N ALA A 86 -7.73 21.08 -0.99
CA ALA A 86 -7.01 21.63 0.14
C ALA A 86 -6.33 22.96 -0.22
N THR A 87 -6.62 24.00 0.55
CA THR A 87 -5.91 25.29 0.56
C THR A 87 -5.65 25.70 2.02
N ASP A 88 -4.83 26.72 2.29
CA ASP A 88 -4.48 27.12 3.67
C ASP A 88 -5.74 27.40 4.54
N GLY A 89 -6.14 26.40 5.32
CA GLY A 89 -7.30 26.44 6.22
C GLY A 89 -8.59 25.80 5.68
N GLU A 90 -8.65 25.46 4.39
CA GLU A 90 -9.78 24.75 3.79
C GLU A 90 -9.48 23.26 3.63
N LYS A 91 -10.37 22.42 4.18
CA LYS A 91 -10.20 20.97 4.15
C LYS A 91 -10.73 20.41 2.84
N PRO A 92 -10.01 19.48 2.18
CA PRO A 92 -10.44 18.89 0.93
C PRO A 92 -11.71 18.07 1.14
N SER A 93 -12.63 18.04 0.18
CA SER A 93 -13.79 17.15 0.22
C SER A 93 -14.18 16.71 -1.19
N TYR A 94 -13.89 15.44 -1.48
CA TYR A 94 -14.20 14.77 -2.74
C TYR A 94 -13.84 13.28 -2.67
N LEU A 95 -14.27 12.52 -3.69
CA LEU A 95 -13.62 11.27 -4.09
C LEU A 95 -12.71 11.54 -5.29
N MET A 96 -11.43 11.20 -5.17
CA MET A 96 -10.48 11.20 -6.27
C MET A 96 -10.28 9.78 -6.79
N ILE A 97 -10.33 9.65 -8.12
CA ILE A 97 -9.99 8.42 -8.82
C ILE A 97 -8.74 8.72 -9.63
N ARG A 98 -7.68 7.92 -9.42
CA ARG A 98 -6.38 8.12 -10.05
C ARG A 98 -5.95 6.90 -10.82
N ALA A 99 -5.52 7.11 -12.05
CA ALA A 99 -4.84 6.12 -12.88
C ALA A 99 -3.38 6.53 -13.08
N MET A 100 -2.46 5.63 -12.79
CA MET A 100 -1.02 5.81 -12.86
C MET A 100 -0.46 4.88 -13.92
N VAL A 101 0.41 5.42 -14.76
CA VAL A 101 1.19 4.71 -15.76
C VAL A 101 2.66 4.89 -15.39
N MET A 102 3.34 3.82 -15.00
CA MET A 102 4.72 3.85 -14.53
C MET A 102 5.68 3.38 -15.64
N GLY A 103 6.99 3.62 -15.42
CA GLY A 103 8.03 3.44 -16.44
C GLY A 103 8.28 4.72 -17.26
N GLU A 104 9.21 4.64 -18.21
CA GLU A 104 9.58 5.75 -19.09
C GLU A 104 8.35 6.44 -19.71
N LYS A 105 8.31 7.78 -19.67
CA LYS A 105 7.15 8.59 -20.10
C LYS A 105 5.87 8.23 -19.32
N GLY A 106 6.03 7.96 -18.02
CA GLY A 106 4.93 7.73 -17.10
C GLY A 106 4.00 8.94 -16.99
N SER A 107 2.80 8.71 -16.45
CA SER A 107 1.76 9.73 -16.30
C SER A 107 0.82 9.39 -15.14
N ALA A 108 0.21 10.41 -14.54
CA ALA A 108 -0.81 10.25 -13.51
C ALA A 108 -2.05 11.09 -13.87
N LEU A 109 -3.13 10.41 -14.24
CA LEU A 109 -4.42 11.03 -14.53
C LEU A 109 -5.31 10.92 -13.29
N SER A 110 -5.99 12.01 -12.94
CA SER A 110 -6.93 12.04 -11.83
C SER A 110 -8.27 12.61 -12.29
N ARG A 111 -9.34 12.11 -11.69
CA ARG A 111 -10.67 12.70 -11.74
C ARG A 111 -11.13 12.95 -10.33
N TYR A 112 -11.66 14.14 -10.08
CA TYR A 112 -12.20 14.55 -8.79
C TYR A 112 -13.73 14.58 -8.91
N ILE A 113 -14.41 13.95 -7.95
CA ILE A 113 -15.85 13.73 -7.99
C ILE A 113 -16.45 14.30 -6.69
N PRO A 114 -17.46 15.18 -6.78
CA PRO A 114 -18.14 15.70 -5.59
C PRO A 114 -18.95 14.60 -4.92
N TRP A 115 -19.13 14.69 -3.60
CA TRP A 115 -19.80 13.65 -2.82
C TRP A 115 -21.26 13.41 -3.21
N SER A 116 -21.94 14.39 -3.82
CA SER A 116 -23.31 14.20 -4.34
C SER A 116 -23.42 13.20 -5.49
N GLN A 117 -22.28 12.79 -6.09
CA GLN A 117 -22.21 11.82 -7.19
C GLN A 117 -21.52 10.50 -6.79
N VAL A 118 -21.31 10.28 -5.49
CA VAL A 118 -20.59 9.11 -4.97
C VAL A 118 -21.53 8.25 -4.13
N ASP A 119 -21.68 7.00 -4.53
CA ASP A 119 -22.38 5.97 -3.77
C ASP A 119 -21.37 5.05 -3.08
N ILE A 120 -21.45 4.98 -1.75
CA ILE A 120 -20.67 4.05 -0.93
C ILE A 120 -21.62 2.96 -0.42
N GLY A 121 -21.27 1.71 -0.70
CA GLY A 121 -22.01 0.56 -0.20
C GLY A 121 -22.01 0.48 1.33
N LYS A 122 -23.06 -0.15 1.88
CA LYS A 122 -23.22 -0.34 3.34
C LYS A 122 -22.61 -1.65 3.83
N GLU A 123 -21.87 -2.35 2.98
CA GLU A 123 -21.33 -3.68 3.27
C GLU A 123 -20.12 -3.63 4.21
N LEU A 124 -19.72 -4.80 4.70
CA LEU A 124 -18.52 -4.97 5.52
C LEU A 124 -17.25 -5.06 4.67
N ASP A 125 -17.30 -4.70 3.41
CA ASP A 125 -16.15 -4.64 2.49
C ASP A 125 -16.20 -3.34 1.65
N ILE A 126 -15.27 -3.18 0.71
CA ILE A 126 -15.32 -2.03 -0.19
C ILE A 126 -16.38 -2.22 -1.27
N LEU A 127 -17.23 -1.20 -1.43
CA LEU A 127 -18.07 -1.00 -2.60
C LEU A 127 -18.21 0.49 -2.87
N ILE A 128 -17.65 0.97 -3.98
CA ILE A 128 -17.70 2.37 -4.40
C ILE A 128 -18.23 2.41 -5.83
N SER A 129 -19.22 3.26 -6.07
CA SER A 129 -19.68 3.64 -7.40
C SER A 129 -19.67 5.16 -7.51
N ALA A 130 -19.06 5.69 -8.55
CA ALA A 130 -18.99 7.12 -8.78
C ALA A 130 -18.96 7.39 -10.28
N ASN A 131 -20.09 7.87 -10.81
CA ASN A 131 -20.32 8.01 -12.25
C ASN A 131 -20.10 6.67 -12.99
N ASP A 132 -19.06 6.60 -13.82
CA ASP A 132 -18.66 5.47 -14.64
C ASP A 132 -17.42 4.75 -14.10
N CYS A 133 -17.10 4.96 -12.82
CA CYS A 133 -16.04 4.28 -12.10
C CYS A 133 -16.60 3.46 -10.95
N PHE A 134 -15.98 2.31 -10.70
CA PHE A 134 -16.43 1.33 -9.74
C PHE A 134 -15.25 0.60 -9.08
N LEU A 135 -15.38 0.32 -7.79
CA LEU A 135 -14.44 -0.51 -7.03
C LEU A 135 -15.19 -1.42 -6.06
N SER A 136 -14.82 -2.70 -6.06
CA SER A 136 -15.23 -3.72 -5.10
C SER A 136 -14.04 -4.59 -4.73
N GLU A 137 -14.23 -5.54 -3.81
CA GLU A 137 -13.17 -6.52 -3.48
C GLU A 137 -12.70 -7.33 -4.69
N THR A 138 -13.57 -7.56 -5.68
CA THR A 138 -13.35 -8.51 -6.78
C THR A 138 -13.26 -7.88 -8.16
N ARG A 139 -13.52 -6.57 -8.29
CA ARG A 139 -13.51 -5.88 -9.59
C ARG A 139 -13.28 -4.38 -9.43
N THR A 140 -12.55 -3.79 -10.38
CA THR A 140 -12.52 -2.35 -10.60
C THR A 140 -12.68 -2.02 -12.07
N MET A 141 -13.44 -0.99 -12.38
CA MET A 141 -13.55 -0.42 -13.73
C MET A 141 -13.64 1.09 -13.66
N GLY A 142 -13.32 1.76 -14.76
CA GLY A 142 -13.46 3.20 -14.84
C GLY A 142 -12.84 3.80 -16.07
N ARG A 143 -13.03 5.11 -16.20
CA ARG A 143 -12.35 5.92 -17.21
C ARG A 143 -12.06 7.33 -16.72
N ILE A 144 -10.94 7.87 -17.19
CA ILE A 144 -10.50 9.23 -16.96
C ILE A 144 -10.09 9.81 -18.32
N GLU A 145 -10.64 10.96 -18.65
CA GLU A 145 -10.28 11.73 -19.85
C GLU A 145 -10.01 13.18 -19.45
N VAL A 146 -8.81 13.64 -19.72
CA VAL A 146 -8.37 15.01 -19.46
C VAL A 146 -7.77 15.55 -20.74
N ASN A 147 -8.37 16.59 -21.30
CA ASN A 147 -7.83 17.30 -22.46
C ASN A 147 -7.16 18.63 -22.03
N ALA A 148 -6.50 19.29 -22.97
CA ALA A 148 -5.77 20.54 -22.70
C ALA A 148 -6.69 21.68 -22.20
N GLN A 149 -7.93 21.74 -22.69
CA GLN A 149 -8.90 22.76 -22.27
C GLN A 149 -9.33 22.52 -20.82
N HIS A 150 -9.66 21.28 -20.46
CA HIS A 150 -10.01 20.88 -19.09
C HIS A 150 -8.89 21.23 -18.11
N ARG A 151 -7.65 20.84 -18.43
CA ARG A 151 -6.48 21.13 -17.58
C ARG A 151 -6.28 22.63 -17.35
N LYS A 152 -6.45 23.45 -18.40
CA LYS A 152 -6.32 24.90 -18.33
C LYS A 152 -7.43 25.55 -17.49
N GLN A 153 -8.63 24.97 -17.50
CA GLN A 153 -9.76 25.49 -16.73
C GLN A 153 -9.73 25.04 -15.27
N ASN A 154 -9.08 23.90 -14.98
CA ASN A 154 -9.04 23.28 -13.66
C ASN A 154 -7.58 23.08 -13.20
N GLU A 155 -6.78 24.14 -13.15
CA GLU A 155 -5.35 24.06 -12.80
C GLU A 155 -5.09 23.50 -11.39
N GLN A 156 -6.08 23.59 -10.49
CA GLN A 156 -6.04 22.98 -9.16
C GLN A 156 -6.12 21.44 -9.21
N GLU A 157 -6.69 20.89 -10.28
CA GLU A 157 -6.69 19.46 -10.53
C GLU A 157 -5.30 19.02 -10.96
N ARG A 158 -4.57 18.40 -10.03
CA ARG A 158 -3.19 17.92 -10.21
C ARG A 158 -3.19 16.65 -11.06
N THR A 159 -3.50 16.80 -12.35
CA THR A 159 -3.65 15.72 -13.31
C THR A 159 -2.90 16.00 -14.62
N ASP A 160 -2.44 14.92 -15.24
CA ASP A 160 -1.93 14.95 -16.61
C ASP A 160 -3.05 14.89 -17.65
N ILE A 161 -2.70 15.26 -18.88
CA ILE A 161 -3.56 15.16 -20.07
C ILE A 161 -3.47 13.73 -20.60
N GLY A 162 -4.62 13.15 -20.97
CA GLY A 162 -4.69 11.87 -21.65
C GLY A 162 -6.05 11.19 -21.50
N ARG A 163 -6.10 9.94 -21.93
CA ARG A 163 -7.25 9.05 -21.79
C ARG A 163 -6.80 7.74 -21.19
N PHE A 164 -7.48 7.30 -20.14
CA PHE A 164 -7.20 6.03 -19.48
C PHE A 164 -8.52 5.36 -19.12
N SER A 165 -8.71 4.10 -19.52
CA SER A 165 -9.87 3.30 -19.13
C SER A 165 -9.46 1.88 -18.76
N TRP A 166 -10.19 1.27 -17.83
CA TRP A 166 -9.91 -0.07 -17.35
C TRP A 166 -11.17 -0.85 -17.02
N ASP A 167 -11.04 -2.16 -17.08
CA ASP A 167 -11.98 -3.12 -16.50
C ASP A 167 -11.18 -4.35 -16.08
N LEU A 168 -11.10 -4.59 -14.77
CA LEU A 168 -10.24 -5.60 -14.17
C LEU A 168 -10.99 -6.39 -13.12
N LYS A 169 -10.91 -7.71 -13.23
CA LYS A 169 -11.20 -8.62 -12.13
C LYS A 169 -10.02 -8.67 -11.17
N ILE A 170 -10.30 -8.93 -9.90
CA ILE A 170 -9.33 -8.97 -8.81
C ILE A 170 -9.53 -10.28 -8.03
N ASN A 171 -8.45 -11.04 -7.87
CA ASN A 171 -8.40 -12.19 -6.98
C ASN A 171 -7.23 -12.00 -6.00
N LYS A 172 -7.51 -11.77 -4.72
CA LYS A 172 -6.50 -11.54 -3.69
C LYS A 172 -6.12 -12.88 -3.07
N GLU A 173 -4.88 -13.32 -3.28
CA GLU A 173 -4.43 -14.67 -2.91
C GLU A 173 -3.70 -14.72 -1.58
N ILE A 174 -2.92 -13.68 -1.26
CA ILE A 174 -2.13 -13.60 -0.02
C ILE A 174 -2.41 -12.25 0.63
N ALA A 175 -2.91 -12.28 1.86
CA ALA A 175 -3.17 -11.10 2.68
C ALA A 175 -1.98 -10.79 3.62
N PHE A 176 -1.89 -9.54 4.06
CA PHE A 176 -1.05 -9.10 5.17
C PHE A 176 -1.90 -8.50 6.28
N ASN A 177 -2.35 -9.36 7.17
CA ASN A 177 -3.19 -8.96 8.30
C ASN A 177 -2.32 -8.46 9.46
N LEU A 178 -2.37 -7.14 9.73
CA LEU A 178 -1.64 -6.52 10.85
C LEU A 178 -2.17 -6.89 12.26
N GLY A 179 -3.20 -7.74 12.35
CA GLY A 179 -3.80 -8.19 13.60
C GLY A 179 -4.34 -7.03 14.44
N TYR A 180 -3.90 -6.99 15.70
CA TYR A 180 -4.41 -6.07 16.72
C TYR A 180 -4.35 -4.58 16.33
N TYR A 181 -3.30 -4.19 15.59
CA TYR A 181 -3.05 -2.79 15.21
C TYR A 181 -4.17 -2.16 14.39
N THR A 182 -4.89 -2.98 13.62
CA THR A 182 -6.03 -2.55 12.80
C THR A 182 -7.32 -3.23 13.22
N SER A 183 -7.40 -3.75 14.45
CA SER A 183 -8.62 -4.38 14.99
C SER A 183 -9.76 -3.37 15.16
N GLY A 184 -11.02 -3.84 15.20
CA GLY A 184 -12.19 -2.97 15.37
C GLY A 184 -12.08 -1.95 16.52
N PRO A 185 -11.71 -2.36 17.74
CA PRO A 185 -11.48 -1.44 18.85
C PRO A 185 -10.37 -0.42 18.56
N ALA A 186 -9.24 -0.86 17.97
CA ALA A 186 -8.14 0.03 17.63
C ALA A 186 -8.48 1.04 16.52
N ARG A 187 -9.33 0.66 15.56
CA ARG A 187 -9.88 1.57 14.54
C ARG A 187 -10.85 2.57 15.15
N GLY A 188 -11.62 2.18 16.16
CA GLY A 188 -12.58 3.06 16.81
C GLY A 188 -11.96 4.21 17.61
N THR A 189 -10.68 4.12 17.98
CA THR A 189 -10.00 5.18 18.76
C THR A 189 -9.39 6.28 17.90
N ASN A 190 -9.14 6.01 16.61
CA ASN A 190 -8.42 6.91 15.68
C ASN A 190 -7.09 7.46 16.25
N MET A 191 -6.43 6.71 17.12
CA MET A 191 -5.21 7.18 17.80
C MET A 191 -3.97 7.15 16.91
N VAL A 192 -4.03 6.48 15.76
CA VAL A 192 -2.92 6.37 14.80
C VAL A 192 -3.19 7.30 13.62
N ASP A 193 -2.21 8.11 13.25
CA ASP A 193 -2.33 9.06 12.13
C ASP A 193 -2.71 8.38 10.81
N ALA A 194 -2.11 7.22 10.52
CA ALA A 194 -2.48 6.36 9.39
C ALA A 194 -2.36 4.88 9.74
N TYR A 195 -3.45 4.16 9.51
CA TYR A 195 -3.50 2.71 9.48
C TYR A 195 -3.23 2.21 8.06
N TRP A 196 -2.70 1.00 7.96
CA TRP A 196 -2.42 0.34 6.69
C TRP A 196 -2.88 -1.12 6.76
N HIS A 197 -3.42 -1.64 5.67
CA HIS A 197 -3.80 -3.04 5.52
C HIS A 197 -3.58 -3.47 4.08
N SER A 198 -3.00 -4.64 3.85
CA SER A 198 -2.90 -5.20 2.50
C SER A 198 -3.72 -6.48 2.43
N GLU A 199 -4.95 -6.37 1.95
CA GLU A 199 -5.81 -7.54 1.74
C GLU A 199 -5.25 -8.45 0.63
N GLY A 200 -4.44 -7.90 -0.27
CA GLY A 200 -3.79 -8.66 -1.32
C GLY A 200 -2.34 -8.22 -1.53
N MET A 201 -1.44 -8.61 -0.61
CA MET A 201 0.01 -8.48 -0.85
C MET A 201 0.44 -9.27 -2.09
N LYS A 202 -0.32 -10.33 -2.44
CA LYS A 202 -0.41 -10.93 -3.77
C LYS A 202 -1.85 -10.83 -4.26
N SER A 203 -2.05 -10.17 -5.39
CA SER A 203 -3.33 -10.07 -6.09
C SER A 203 -3.14 -10.41 -7.56
N ILE A 204 -3.99 -11.27 -8.07
CA ILE A 204 -4.08 -11.63 -9.48
C ILE A 204 -5.11 -10.72 -10.13
N TYR A 205 -4.72 -10.04 -11.20
CA TYR A 205 -5.62 -9.22 -12.00
C TYR A 205 -5.83 -9.84 -13.38
N GLU A 206 -7.03 -9.67 -13.92
CA GLU A 206 -7.39 -10.10 -15.27
C GLU A 206 -8.25 -9.02 -15.92
N GLY A 207 -7.92 -8.62 -17.15
CA GLY A 207 -8.76 -7.71 -17.93
C GLY A 207 -7.94 -6.84 -18.87
N THR A 208 -8.40 -5.62 -19.08
CA THR A 208 -7.78 -4.72 -20.07
C THR A 208 -7.63 -3.30 -19.55
N ILE A 209 -6.54 -2.67 -19.98
CA ILE A 209 -6.32 -1.23 -19.89
C ILE A 209 -6.28 -0.66 -21.31
N THR A 210 -6.86 0.52 -21.50
CA THR A 210 -6.62 1.36 -22.68
C THR A 210 -6.02 2.67 -22.21
N TRP A 211 -4.80 2.97 -22.66
CA TRP A 211 -4.10 4.22 -22.34
C TRP A 211 -3.72 4.93 -23.64
N ASN A 212 -4.26 6.13 -23.85
CA ASN A 212 -4.04 6.96 -25.04
C ASN A 212 -4.25 6.21 -26.37
N GLY A 213 -5.17 5.23 -26.39
CA GLY A 213 -5.50 4.41 -27.57
C GLY A 213 -4.78 3.07 -27.62
N GLU A 214 -3.65 2.91 -26.94
CA GLU A 214 -2.94 1.64 -26.83
C GLU A 214 -3.63 0.72 -25.81
N ILE A 215 -3.80 -0.55 -26.16
CA ILE A 215 -4.45 -1.55 -25.33
C ILE A 215 -3.40 -2.45 -24.68
N TYR A 216 -3.56 -2.68 -23.37
CA TYR A 216 -2.74 -3.59 -22.59
C TYR A 216 -3.62 -4.71 -22.03
N ASP A 217 -3.18 -5.96 -22.23
CA ASP A 217 -3.79 -7.14 -21.63
C ASP A 217 -3.18 -7.35 -20.24
N VAL A 218 -4.03 -7.31 -19.21
CA VAL A 218 -3.64 -7.68 -17.85
C VAL A 218 -3.93 -9.15 -17.70
N LYS A 219 -2.86 -9.95 -17.71
CA LYS A 219 -2.94 -11.41 -17.66
C LYS A 219 -2.65 -11.90 -16.23
N PRO A 220 -3.40 -12.89 -15.72
CA PRO A 220 -3.20 -13.43 -14.38
C PRO A 220 -1.72 -13.71 -14.04
N GLU A 221 -1.03 -14.42 -14.92
CA GLU A 221 0.34 -14.91 -14.78
C GLU A 221 1.43 -13.82 -14.82
N GLN A 222 1.10 -12.62 -15.31
CA GLN A 222 2.04 -11.49 -15.48
C GLN A 222 1.53 -10.21 -14.81
N SER A 223 0.46 -10.29 -14.02
CA SER A 223 -0.15 -9.12 -13.40
C SER A 223 0.66 -8.57 -12.23
N TYR A 224 1.43 -9.43 -11.54
CA TYR A 224 2.27 -9.11 -10.39
C TYR A 224 1.63 -8.09 -9.43
N GLY A 225 0.38 -8.36 -9.08
CA GLY A 225 -0.52 -7.35 -8.56
C GLY A 225 -0.48 -7.22 -7.04
N VAL A 226 -0.73 -6.02 -6.54
CA VAL A 226 -0.85 -5.70 -5.11
C VAL A 226 -2.12 -4.89 -4.90
N ALA A 227 -2.84 -5.18 -3.82
CA ALA A 227 -4.02 -4.44 -3.40
C ALA A 227 -3.91 -4.11 -1.90
N ASP A 228 -4.00 -2.84 -1.57
CA ASP A 228 -3.92 -2.39 -0.20
C ASP A 228 -4.71 -1.12 0.08
N LYS A 229 -4.83 -0.80 1.36
CA LYS A 229 -5.58 0.34 1.85
C LYS A 229 -4.82 1.07 2.94
N ILE A 230 -4.88 2.40 2.90
CA ILE A 230 -4.43 3.30 3.95
C ILE A 230 -5.59 4.19 4.38
N TRP A 231 -5.73 4.46 5.67
CA TRP A 231 -6.73 5.40 6.16
C TRP A 231 -6.30 6.07 7.45
N GLY A 232 -6.85 7.24 7.74
CA GLY A 232 -6.58 7.97 8.97
C GLY A 232 -6.67 9.49 8.78
N HIS A 233 -5.97 10.23 9.64
CA HIS A 233 -5.96 11.69 9.67
C HIS A 233 -4.82 12.31 8.85
N GLU A 234 -3.70 11.61 8.72
CA GLU A 234 -2.52 12.11 8.04
C GLU A 234 -1.71 10.95 7.49
N LEU A 235 -1.34 11.00 6.21
CA LEU A 235 -0.36 10.05 5.68
C LEU A 235 1.01 10.34 6.31
N ASN A 236 1.62 9.32 6.93
CA ASN A 236 2.89 9.47 7.63
C ASN A 236 3.97 10.16 6.76
N SER A 237 4.79 11.02 7.36
CA SER A 237 5.90 11.70 6.68
C SER A 237 7.21 11.41 7.41
N PRO A 238 8.17 10.67 6.81
CA PRO A 238 8.07 10.04 5.51
C PRO A 238 7.08 8.86 5.49
N TRP A 239 6.51 8.57 4.32
CA TRP A 239 5.79 7.34 4.02
C TRP A 239 6.65 6.45 3.14
N CYS A 240 6.73 5.16 3.46
CA CYS A 240 7.43 4.15 2.68
C CYS A 240 6.52 2.94 2.50
N PHE A 241 6.45 2.42 1.28
CA PHE A 241 5.77 1.18 0.94
C PHE A 241 6.56 0.42 -0.11
N PHE A 242 6.70 -0.89 0.07
CA PHE A 242 7.38 -1.80 -0.82
C PHE A 242 6.62 -3.12 -0.87
N ALA A 243 6.29 -3.62 -2.06
CA ALA A 243 5.69 -4.93 -2.21
C ALA A 243 6.05 -5.57 -3.54
N SER A 244 6.18 -6.89 -3.57
CA SER A 244 6.28 -7.66 -4.81
C SER A 244 5.85 -9.11 -4.57
N ASN A 245 5.35 -9.72 -5.65
CA ASN A 245 5.10 -11.16 -5.76
C ASN A 245 5.71 -11.75 -7.05
N HIS A 246 6.61 -11.01 -7.71
CA HIS A 246 7.47 -11.50 -8.79
C HIS A 246 8.82 -11.88 -8.19
N LEU A 247 8.88 -13.05 -7.56
CA LEU A 247 9.99 -13.48 -6.72
C LEU A 247 10.71 -14.70 -7.32
N THR A 248 12.04 -14.65 -7.35
CA THR A 248 12.88 -15.78 -7.73
C THR A 248 13.80 -16.16 -6.58
N SER A 249 13.66 -17.37 -6.08
CA SER A 249 14.56 -18.01 -5.14
C SER A 249 15.84 -18.47 -5.85
N LYS A 250 16.99 -18.23 -5.23
CA LYS A 250 18.27 -18.76 -5.70
C LYS A 250 18.35 -20.29 -5.62
N LYS A 251 17.58 -20.92 -4.72
CA LYS A 251 17.57 -22.38 -4.54
C LYS A 251 16.46 -23.08 -5.32
N ASP A 252 15.27 -22.48 -5.37
CA ASP A 252 14.07 -23.16 -5.87
C ASP A 252 13.58 -22.61 -7.22
N GLY A 253 14.17 -21.51 -7.72
CA GLY A 253 13.70 -20.84 -8.93
C GLY A 253 12.52 -19.91 -8.67
N GLU A 254 11.64 -19.76 -9.65
CA GLU A 254 10.46 -18.89 -9.52
C GLU A 254 9.53 -19.34 -8.38
N LEU A 255 9.06 -18.39 -7.58
CA LEU A 255 8.18 -18.62 -6.44
C LEU A 255 6.75 -18.16 -6.75
N LEU A 256 5.87 -19.11 -7.04
CA LEU A 256 4.51 -18.83 -7.51
C LEU A 256 3.56 -18.45 -6.37
N HIS A 257 3.73 -18.98 -5.17
CA HIS A 257 2.87 -18.71 -4.01
C HIS A 257 3.62 -17.92 -2.93
N SER A 258 4.24 -16.82 -3.37
CA SER A 258 5.09 -16.01 -2.52
C SER A 258 4.88 -14.52 -2.76
N ALA A 259 5.04 -13.73 -1.71
CA ALA A 259 4.98 -12.28 -1.75
C ALA A 259 5.70 -11.66 -0.55
N PHE A 260 6.09 -10.39 -0.68
CA PHE A 260 6.42 -9.57 0.47
C PHE A 260 5.69 -8.23 0.41
N ALA A 261 5.45 -7.66 1.59
CA ALA A 261 5.02 -6.28 1.73
C ALA A 261 5.65 -5.66 2.99
N PHE A 262 6.19 -4.45 2.85
CA PHE A 262 6.69 -3.62 3.95
C PHE A 262 6.13 -2.21 3.80
N GLY A 263 5.50 -1.70 4.84
CA GLY A 263 4.86 -0.39 4.87
C GLY A 263 5.10 0.32 6.19
N GLY A 264 5.13 1.65 6.17
CA GLY A 264 5.27 2.46 7.37
C GLY A 264 6.05 3.73 7.13
N GLY A 265 6.80 4.16 8.14
CA GLY A 265 7.45 5.45 8.17
C GLY A 265 7.51 6.00 9.59
N ARG A 266 7.23 7.29 9.75
CA ARG A 266 7.12 7.91 11.08
C ARG A 266 5.69 7.84 11.59
N VAL A 267 5.36 6.74 12.29
CA VAL A 267 4.04 6.55 12.90
C VAL A 267 3.89 7.45 14.11
N LYS A 268 2.78 8.19 14.21
CA LYS A 268 2.35 8.84 15.45
C LYS A 268 1.19 8.08 16.08
N ILE A 269 1.24 7.94 17.40
CA ILE A 269 0.22 7.32 18.23
C ILE A 269 -0.14 8.32 19.31
N GLY A 270 -1.27 9.01 19.15
CA GLY A 270 -1.64 10.17 19.97
C GLY A 270 -0.52 11.22 20.00
N PRO A 271 -0.06 11.70 21.18
CA PRO A 271 0.98 12.72 21.27
C PRO A 271 2.41 12.19 21.00
N MET A 272 2.59 10.90 20.73
CA MET A 272 3.91 10.29 20.60
C MET A 272 4.25 10.00 19.15
N ALA A 273 5.41 10.46 18.70
CA ALA A 273 5.99 10.06 17.42
C ALA A 273 7.02 8.95 17.63
N MET A 274 6.87 7.84 16.91
CA MET A 274 7.88 6.80 16.84
C MET A 274 9.02 7.22 15.90
N GLY A 275 10.19 6.58 16.04
CA GLY A 275 11.22 6.65 15.01
C GLY A 275 10.72 6.05 13.69
N GLU A 276 11.45 6.29 12.59
CA GLU A 276 11.13 5.66 11.31
C GLU A 276 11.19 4.14 11.43
N THR A 277 10.04 3.49 11.26
CA THR A 277 9.90 2.05 11.39
C THR A 277 8.92 1.51 10.35
N LEU A 278 9.15 0.27 9.92
CA LEU A 278 8.31 -0.44 8.96
C LEU A 278 7.67 -1.64 9.65
N ILE A 279 6.46 -1.98 9.22
CA ILE A 279 5.83 -3.27 9.47
C ILE A 279 5.86 -4.03 8.16
N GLY A 280 6.15 -5.32 8.19
CA GLY A 280 6.07 -6.12 6.98
C GLY A 280 6.06 -7.61 7.21
N GLY A 281 5.86 -8.32 6.10
CA GLY A 281 5.75 -9.76 6.07
C GLY A 281 6.26 -10.31 4.75
N ILE A 282 6.74 -11.54 4.80
CA ILE A 282 7.10 -12.34 3.64
C ILE A 282 6.35 -13.67 3.77
N ASP A 283 5.55 -14.00 2.76
CA ASP A 283 5.07 -15.37 2.57
C ASP A 283 5.93 -16.01 1.48
N ARG A 284 6.56 -17.12 1.82
CA ARG A 284 7.45 -17.88 0.94
C ARG A 284 6.93 -19.29 0.80
N GLU A 285 6.14 -19.55 -0.24
CA GLU A 285 5.51 -20.84 -0.51
C GLU A 285 4.75 -21.39 0.71
N GLY A 286 4.00 -20.50 1.38
CA GLY A 286 3.23 -20.79 2.59
C GLY A 286 3.99 -20.58 3.90
N GLU A 287 5.32 -20.43 3.86
CA GLU A 287 6.15 -20.17 5.02
C GLU A 287 6.21 -18.68 5.35
N LYS A 288 5.61 -18.30 6.48
CA LYS A 288 5.36 -16.89 6.85
C LYS A 288 6.42 -16.34 7.80
N PHE A 289 6.96 -15.19 7.44
CA PHE A 289 7.93 -14.43 8.22
C PHE A 289 7.35 -13.04 8.49
N GLU A 290 6.93 -12.80 9.74
CA GLU A 290 6.35 -11.52 10.15
C GLU A 290 7.36 -10.65 10.91
N PHE A 291 7.40 -9.37 10.56
CA PHE A 291 8.18 -8.33 11.22
C PHE A 291 7.25 -7.18 11.60
N ASN A 292 6.66 -7.28 12.80
CA ASN A 292 5.58 -6.41 13.21
C ASN A 292 5.80 -5.85 14.62
N PHE A 293 6.22 -4.59 14.68
CA PHE A 293 6.48 -3.91 15.95
C PHE A 293 5.22 -3.63 16.76
N SER A 294 4.02 -3.62 16.15
CA SER A 294 2.77 -3.43 16.89
C SER A 294 2.43 -4.65 17.75
N LYS A 295 2.91 -5.83 17.36
CA LYS A 295 2.90 -7.05 18.17
C LYS A 295 4.14 -7.03 19.06
N PHE A 296 4.11 -6.27 20.15
CA PHE A 296 5.30 -6.01 20.98
C PHE A 296 6.04 -7.28 21.43
N TRP A 297 5.34 -8.41 21.59
CA TRP A 297 5.91 -9.72 21.91
C TRP A 297 6.76 -10.34 20.80
N THR A 298 6.67 -9.86 19.55
CA THR A 298 7.58 -10.26 18.46
C THR A 298 8.98 -9.66 18.62
N LEU A 299 9.11 -8.63 19.47
CA LEU A 299 10.36 -7.91 19.74
C LEU A 299 11.08 -7.48 18.45
N THR A 300 10.29 -7.09 17.44
CA THR A 300 10.79 -6.72 16.12
C THR A 300 11.65 -5.46 16.23
N ARG A 301 12.87 -5.53 15.71
CA ARG A 301 13.80 -4.41 15.56
C ARG A 301 13.90 -4.06 14.08
N THR A 302 13.90 -2.77 13.78
CA THR A 302 14.01 -2.25 12.41
C THR A 302 15.20 -1.30 12.31
N ASN A 303 16.01 -1.46 11.28
CA ASN A 303 16.99 -0.47 10.85
C ASN A 303 16.80 -0.24 9.35
N THR A 304 16.58 1.01 8.96
CA THR A 304 16.37 1.40 7.57
C THR A 304 17.39 2.45 7.19
N GLN A 305 18.07 2.21 6.08
CA GLN A 305 18.96 3.18 5.45
C GLN A 305 18.38 3.53 4.09
N LYS A 306 18.32 4.83 3.79
CA LYS A 306 17.88 5.35 2.51
C LYS A 306 19.01 6.15 1.87
N ARG A 307 19.25 5.91 0.59
CA ARG A 307 20.12 6.73 -0.25
C ARG A 307 19.35 7.22 -1.46
N GLU A 308 19.20 8.53 -1.57
CA GLU A 308 18.66 9.20 -2.74
C GLU A 308 19.81 9.72 -3.59
N THR A 309 19.85 9.38 -4.87
CA THR A 309 20.73 10.00 -5.86
C THR A 309 19.91 10.83 -6.84
N LYS A 310 20.57 11.44 -7.84
CA LYS A 310 19.86 12.13 -8.93
C LYS A 310 18.97 11.19 -9.74
N GLN A 311 19.40 9.94 -9.92
CA GLN A 311 18.75 8.98 -10.83
C GLN A 311 17.93 7.91 -10.11
N LYS A 312 18.26 7.59 -8.85
CA LYS A 312 17.71 6.41 -8.17
C LYS A 312 17.34 6.71 -6.74
N PHE A 313 16.38 5.96 -6.23
CA PHE A 313 16.24 5.72 -4.80
C PHE A 313 16.75 4.33 -4.45
N ARG A 314 17.39 4.22 -3.29
CA ARG A 314 17.86 2.95 -2.73
C ARG A 314 17.52 2.84 -1.26
N TRP A 315 17.05 1.67 -0.85
CA TRP A 315 16.79 1.34 0.54
C TRP A 315 17.53 0.07 0.94
N VAL A 316 17.99 0.05 2.18
CA VAL A 316 18.45 -1.16 2.85
C VAL A 316 17.65 -1.27 4.14
N ILE A 317 16.83 -2.30 4.25
CA ILE A 317 15.95 -2.57 5.38
C ILE A 317 16.44 -3.83 6.07
N HIS A 318 16.73 -3.72 7.35
CA HIS A 318 17.03 -4.84 8.22
C HIS A 318 15.92 -4.95 9.26
N GLN A 319 15.26 -6.11 9.31
CA GLN A 319 14.34 -6.42 10.40
C GLN A 319 14.72 -7.74 11.05
N GLU A 320 14.58 -7.79 12.37
CA GLU A 320 14.94 -8.96 13.18
C GLU A 320 13.93 -9.15 14.30
N THR A 321 13.51 -10.40 14.47
CA THR A 321 12.83 -10.93 15.65
C THR A 321 13.80 -11.88 16.38
N PRO A 322 13.47 -12.39 17.58
CA PRO A 322 14.30 -13.40 18.24
C PRO A 322 14.57 -14.68 17.42
N MET A 323 13.75 -14.96 16.40
CA MET A 323 13.75 -16.21 15.63
C MET A 323 13.99 -16.03 14.13
N THR A 324 13.79 -14.83 13.58
CA THR A 324 13.87 -14.57 12.13
C THR A 324 14.57 -13.25 11.85
N ARG A 325 15.24 -13.16 10.71
CA ARG A 325 15.88 -11.93 10.24
C ARG A 325 15.68 -11.78 8.74
N VAL A 326 15.49 -10.56 8.28
CA VAL A 326 15.52 -10.19 6.86
C VAL A 326 16.50 -9.05 6.64
N ALA A 327 17.23 -9.10 5.53
CA ALA A 327 17.88 -7.95 4.92
C ALA A 327 17.33 -7.76 3.52
N LEU A 328 16.70 -6.63 3.26
CA LEU A 328 16.07 -6.29 1.99
C LEU A 328 16.75 -5.06 1.40
N LYS A 329 17.33 -5.20 0.21
CA LYS A 329 17.88 -4.10 -0.57
C LYS A 329 16.94 -3.81 -1.71
N ILE A 330 16.53 -2.56 -1.87
CA ILE A 330 15.57 -2.15 -2.89
C ILE A 330 16.19 -1.01 -3.69
N GLU A 331 16.01 -1.03 -4.99
CA GLU A 331 16.29 0.11 -5.84
C GLU A 331 15.19 0.39 -6.86
N CYS A 332 15.00 1.66 -7.17
CA CYS A 332 14.05 2.11 -8.18
C CYS A 332 14.62 3.35 -8.89
N ASP A 333 14.48 3.37 -10.22
CA ASP A 333 14.96 4.46 -11.06
C ASP A 333 13.88 5.54 -11.09
N LYS A 334 14.28 6.80 -10.83
CA LYS A 334 13.32 7.92 -10.74
C LYS A 334 12.58 8.16 -12.05
N ASP A 335 13.22 7.85 -13.18
CA ASP A 335 12.62 7.98 -14.52
C ASP A 335 11.53 6.94 -14.77
N ASP A 336 11.47 5.86 -13.97
CA ASP A 336 10.41 4.85 -14.00
C ASP A 336 9.25 5.16 -13.02
N MET A 337 9.35 6.27 -12.29
CA MET A 337 8.39 6.66 -11.27
C MET A 337 7.52 7.83 -11.72
N VAL A 338 6.31 7.90 -11.19
CA VAL A 338 5.45 9.08 -11.28
C VAL A 338 5.38 9.79 -9.92
N ILE A 339 5.25 11.11 -9.95
CA ILE A 339 5.04 11.90 -8.73
C ILE A 339 3.55 12.17 -8.61
N ASN A 340 3.01 11.77 -7.47
CA ASN A 340 1.61 11.94 -7.14
C ASN A 340 1.45 12.99 -6.06
N GLU A 341 0.63 14.01 -6.30
CA GLU A 341 0.26 14.97 -5.27
C GLU A 341 -1.08 14.59 -4.66
N TYR A 342 -1.12 14.52 -3.33
CA TYR A 342 -2.29 14.23 -2.51
C TYR A 342 -2.57 15.38 -1.56
N ASP A 343 -3.83 15.75 -1.40
CA ASP A 343 -4.22 16.73 -0.39
C ASP A 343 -4.02 16.16 1.02
N ARG A 344 -3.70 17.04 1.97
CA ARG A 344 -3.74 16.69 3.39
C ARG A 344 -5.17 16.86 3.90
N PRO A 345 -5.72 15.88 4.63
CA PRO A 345 -7.12 15.92 5.09
C PRO A 345 -7.44 17.10 6.00
N ASP A 346 -6.42 17.67 6.66
CA ASP A 346 -6.53 18.81 7.56
C ASP A 346 -6.46 20.18 6.85
N GLY A 347 -6.32 20.19 5.52
CA GLY A 347 -6.23 21.42 4.73
C GLY A 347 -4.83 22.06 4.70
N LYS A 348 -3.78 21.41 5.23
CA LYS A 348 -2.42 21.99 5.23
C LYS A 348 -1.66 21.78 3.91
N GLY A 349 -2.34 21.99 2.79
CA GLY A 349 -1.79 21.83 1.44
C GLY A 349 -1.65 20.37 1.01
N THR A 350 -0.58 20.05 0.29
CA THR A 350 -0.37 18.73 -0.34
C THR A 350 0.87 18.00 0.15
N GLN A 351 0.92 16.71 -0.12
CA GLN A 351 2.10 15.87 0.00
C GLN A 351 2.39 15.18 -1.34
N SER A 352 3.66 15.23 -1.76
CA SER A 352 4.13 14.54 -2.95
C SER A 352 4.61 13.13 -2.60
N ILE A 353 4.16 12.13 -3.36
CA ILE A 353 4.51 10.73 -3.22
C ILE A 353 5.07 10.22 -4.55
N TRP A 354 6.33 9.79 -4.51
CA TRP A 354 6.93 9.04 -5.61
C TRP A 354 6.31 7.66 -5.66
N THR A 355 5.79 7.25 -6.82
CA THR A 355 5.18 5.93 -7.03
C THR A 355 5.86 5.22 -8.19
N GLY A 356 6.33 4.00 -7.94
CA GLY A 356 7.05 3.17 -8.92
C GLY A 356 6.49 1.77 -8.99
N GLY A 357 6.62 1.14 -10.15
CA GLY A 357 6.15 -0.22 -10.41
C GLY A 357 7.22 -1.19 -10.88
N ASN A 358 8.40 -0.68 -11.28
CA ASN A 358 9.47 -1.44 -11.92
C ASN A 358 10.72 -1.57 -11.00
N GLY A 359 10.54 -1.42 -9.69
CA GLY A 359 11.65 -1.55 -8.74
C GLY A 359 12.22 -2.95 -8.73
N ARG A 360 13.45 -3.08 -8.22
CA ARG A 360 14.13 -4.38 -8.02
C ARG A 360 14.55 -4.54 -6.57
N ALA A 361 14.57 -5.77 -6.08
CA ALA A 361 15.10 -6.04 -4.76
C ALA A 361 15.91 -7.33 -4.65
N GLU A 362 16.82 -7.35 -3.67
CA GLU A 362 17.53 -8.54 -3.18
C GLU A 362 17.16 -8.73 -1.71
N LEU A 363 16.70 -9.93 -1.36
CA LEU A 363 16.22 -10.30 -0.05
C LEU A 363 17.05 -11.48 0.48
N LEU A 364 17.64 -11.31 1.66
CA LEU A 364 18.29 -12.38 2.42
C LEU A 364 17.43 -12.72 3.64
N LEU A 365 16.92 -13.95 3.66
CA LEU A 365 16.00 -14.43 4.69
C LEU A 365 16.71 -15.42 5.60
N TYR A 366 16.63 -15.22 6.90
CA TYR A 366 17.29 -16.06 7.90
C TYR A 366 16.31 -16.53 8.96
N ARG A 367 16.60 -17.71 9.51
CA ARG A 367 15.95 -18.21 10.72
C ARG A 367 16.97 -18.70 11.73
N LYS A 368 16.58 -18.71 12.99
CA LYS A 368 17.41 -19.25 14.06
C LYS A 368 17.16 -20.74 14.21
N LYS A 369 18.24 -21.52 14.25
CA LYS A 369 18.21 -22.97 14.47
C LYS A 369 19.04 -23.33 15.69
N ILE A 370 18.58 -24.31 16.46
CA ILE A 370 19.36 -24.92 17.55
C ILE A 370 20.25 -25.99 16.93
N THR A 371 21.56 -25.87 17.13
CA THR A 371 22.52 -26.90 16.74
C THR A 371 22.53 -28.06 17.76
N LEU A 372 23.07 -29.21 17.37
CA LEU A 372 23.27 -30.37 18.26
C LEU A 372 24.10 -30.06 19.53
N ARG A 373 24.80 -28.91 19.57
CA ARG A 373 25.56 -28.41 20.73
C ARG A 373 24.79 -27.39 21.57
N ASN A 374 23.46 -27.32 21.44
CA ASN A 374 22.60 -26.33 22.10
C ASN A 374 23.01 -24.87 21.85
N LYS A 375 23.70 -24.60 20.73
CA LYS A 375 24.03 -23.24 20.31
C LYS A 375 23.04 -22.78 19.26
N TRP A 376 22.49 -21.59 19.45
CA TRP A 376 21.66 -20.94 18.45
C TRP A 376 22.52 -20.34 17.34
N GLN A 377 22.18 -20.63 16.09
CA GLN A 377 22.85 -20.08 14.92
C GLN A 377 21.82 -19.58 13.91
N TRP A 378 22.18 -18.53 13.18
CA TRP A 378 21.42 -18.07 12.04
C TRP A 378 21.69 -18.98 10.85
N GLU A 379 20.62 -19.54 10.29
CA GLU A 379 20.60 -20.32 9.07
C GLU A 379 19.97 -19.45 7.97
N LEU A 380 20.65 -19.34 6.83
CA LEU A 380 20.06 -18.70 5.64
C LEU A 380 18.95 -19.61 5.12
N VAL A 381 17.72 -19.11 5.12
CA VAL A 381 16.56 -19.79 4.55
C VAL A 381 16.60 -19.67 3.03
N ASP A 382 16.85 -18.46 2.52
CA ASP A 382 16.86 -18.18 1.10
C ASP A 382 17.57 -16.85 0.75
N THR A 383 18.02 -16.77 -0.50
CA THR A 383 18.34 -15.52 -1.20
C THR A 383 17.33 -15.36 -2.33
N ILE A 384 16.50 -14.33 -2.26
CA ILE A 384 15.42 -14.08 -3.21
C ILE A 384 15.71 -12.79 -3.96
N THR A 385 15.58 -12.80 -5.28
CA THR A 385 15.50 -11.59 -6.09
C THR A 385 14.05 -11.27 -6.38
N ALA A 386 13.71 -9.99 -6.41
CA ALA A 386 12.37 -9.53 -6.76
C ALA A 386 12.43 -8.51 -7.89
N GLU A 387 11.48 -8.66 -8.80
CA GLU A 387 11.18 -7.71 -9.87
C GLU A 387 9.80 -7.08 -9.63
N ASP A 388 9.39 -6.15 -10.49
CA ASP A 388 8.11 -5.44 -10.38
C ASP A 388 7.80 -4.91 -8.96
N VAL A 389 8.83 -4.45 -8.24
CA VAL A 389 8.68 -3.98 -6.87
C VAL A 389 7.85 -2.71 -6.89
N ARG A 390 6.62 -2.82 -6.37
CA ARG A 390 5.68 -1.72 -6.17
C ARG A 390 6.18 -0.87 -5.03
N LEU A 391 6.29 0.43 -5.26
CA LEU A 391 6.96 1.33 -4.34
C LEU A 391 6.18 2.63 -4.19
N GLN A 392 6.03 3.10 -2.95
CA GLN A 392 5.68 4.48 -2.68
C GLN A 392 6.64 5.12 -1.69
N TYR A 393 7.02 6.36 -1.96
CA TYR A 393 7.87 7.16 -1.09
C TYR A 393 7.38 8.62 -0.99
N GLY A 394 6.84 8.98 0.17
CA GLY A 394 6.47 10.35 0.54
C GLY A 394 7.55 10.99 1.42
N LYS A 395 7.91 12.24 1.13
CA LYS A 395 8.84 13.03 1.96
C LYS A 395 8.08 13.72 3.09
#